data_AF-A0A4T3F2H4-F1
#
_entry.id   AF-A0A4T3F2H4-F1
#
_cell.length_a   1.000
_cell.length_b   1.000
_cell.length_c   1.000
_cell.angle_alpha   90.00
_cell.angle_beta   90.00
_cell.angle_gamma   90.00
#
_symmetry.space_group_name_H-M   'P 1'
#
loop_
_entity.id
_entity.type
_entity.pdbx_description
1 polymer ?
#
loop_
_entity_poly.entity_id
_entity_poly.type
_entity_poly.pdbx_seq_one_letter_code
_entity_poly.pdbx_strand_id
1 'polypeptide(L)'
;MKSYRPGSAGMVPAQPGTYLAHLYFDDAQVELVKSHVVGWQVSAERELTPLVVDPAAVTNQDWFVIQPDGRVECSDGRCWIDTETWISEERRRRRDAA
;
A
#
# COMPACT_ATOMS: atom_id res chain seq x y z
N MET A 1 -5.65 39.52 -7.20
CA MET A 1 -5.82 38.13 -7.69
C MET A 1 -5.26 37.20 -6.62
N LYS A 2 -6.12 36.43 -5.95
CA LYS A 2 -5.70 35.49 -4.89
C LYS A 2 -4.95 34.36 -5.59
N SER A 3 -3.64 34.26 -5.38
CA SER A 3 -2.82 33.15 -5.91
C SER A 3 -3.33 31.86 -5.28
N TYR A 4 -4.17 31.12 -6.01
CA TYR A 4 -4.51 29.76 -5.66
C TYR A 4 -3.27 28.92 -6.01
N ARG A 5 -2.35 28.82 -5.06
CA ARG A 5 -1.28 27.82 -5.16
C ARG A 5 -1.99 26.47 -5.10
N PRO A 6 -1.85 25.59 -6.12
CA PRO A 6 -2.33 24.22 -6.02
C PRO A 6 -1.82 23.65 -4.70
N GLY A 7 -2.70 22.98 -3.94
CA GLY A 7 -2.37 22.39 -2.66
C GLY A 7 -1.05 21.65 -2.79
N SER A 8 -0.07 22.06 -1.98
CA SER A 8 1.33 21.70 -2.11
C SER A 8 1.49 20.19 -2.23
N ALA A 9 2.05 19.74 -3.35
CA ALA A 9 2.71 18.44 -3.37
C ALA A 9 3.74 18.41 -2.24
N GLY A 10 3.73 17.36 -1.43
CA GLY A 10 4.46 17.33 -0.17
C GLY A 10 4.85 15.92 0.23
N MET A 11 5.77 15.82 1.19
CA MET A 11 6.15 14.54 1.78
C MET A 11 5.74 14.49 3.23
N VAL A 12 5.09 13.40 3.63
CA VAL A 12 4.73 13.12 5.02
C VAL A 12 5.54 11.91 5.50
N PRO A 13 6.25 11.98 6.63
CA PRO A 13 6.99 10.83 7.14
C PRO A 13 6.04 9.69 7.51
N ALA A 14 6.46 8.46 7.24
CA ALA A 14 5.72 7.29 7.67
C ALA A 14 5.91 7.07 9.18
N GLN A 15 4.92 6.44 9.83
CA GLN A 15 5.09 6.04 11.22
C GLN A 15 6.14 4.91 11.32
N PRO A 16 6.96 4.88 12.39
CA PRO A 16 7.88 3.77 12.63
C PRO A 16 7.15 2.43 12.61
N GLY A 17 7.72 1.45 11.90
CA GLY A 17 7.11 0.13 11.75
C GLY A 17 6.05 0.04 10.64
N THR A 18 5.84 1.08 9.84
CA THR A 18 5.02 0.99 8.62
C THR A 18 5.77 0.22 7.54
N TYR A 19 5.12 -0.77 6.93
CA TYR A 19 5.69 -1.51 5.81
C TYR A 19 4.67 -1.75 4.71
N LEU A 20 5.19 -1.82 3.49
CA LEU A 20 4.47 -2.26 2.32
C LEU A 20 4.70 -3.77 2.16
N ALA A 21 3.62 -4.51 1.93
CA ALA A 21 3.63 -5.95 1.76
C ALA A 21 3.29 -6.31 0.32
N HIS A 22 4.21 -7.03 -0.33
CA HIS A 22 3.95 -7.69 -1.61
C HIS A 22 3.79 -9.18 -1.39
N LEU A 23 2.76 -9.75 -2.00
CA LEU A 23 2.52 -11.17 -1.97
C LEU A 23 2.74 -11.73 -3.39
N TYR A 24 3.79 -12.53 -3.54
CA TYR A 24 4.03 -13.30 -4.76
C TYR A 24 3.41 -14.69 -4.59
N PHE A 25 2.65 -15.10 -5.59
CA PHE A 25 2.01 -16.41 -5.62
C PHE A 25 2.55 -17.15 -6.83
N ASP A 26 3.40 -18.13 -6.57
CA ASP A 26 3.85 -19.13 -7.54
C ASP A 26 3.10 -20.44 -7.23
N ASP A 27 2.88 -21.31 -8.22
CA ASP A 27 1.87 -22.38 -8.28
C ASP A 27 1.84 -23.37 -7.07
N ALA A 28 2.83 -23.31 -6.17
CA ALA A 28 2.84 -24.05 -4.91
C ALA A 28 3.26 -23.24 -3.66
N GLN A 29 3.65 -21.96 -3.77
CA GLN A 29 4.20 -21.17 -2.66
C GLN A 29 3.72 -19.72 -2.64
N VAL A 30 3.51 -19.20 -1.42
CA VAL A 30 3.22 -17.80 -1.16
C VAL A 30 4.46 -17.16 -0.55
N GLU A 31 5.07 -16.23 -1.27
CA GLU A 31 6.17 -15.43 -0.75
C GLU A 31 5.65 -14.05 -0.34
N LEU A 32 5.95 -13.65 0.89
CA LEU A 32 5.61 -12.34 1.43
C LEU A 32 6.90 -11.50 1.52
N VAL A 33 6.99 -10.46 0.71
CA VAL A 33 8.06 -9.48 0.75
C VAL A 33 7.57 -8.24 1.50
N LYS A 34 8.35 -7.79 2.49
CA LYS A 34 8.04 -6.60 3.29
C LYS A 34 9.09 -5.51 3.06
N SER A 35 8.63 -4.29 2.86
CA SER A 35 9.52 -3.15 2.67
C SER A 35 9.14 -1.99 3.54
N HIS A 36 10.14 -1.39 4.16
CA HIS A 36 9.94 -0.27 5.07
C HIS A 36 9.47 0.97 4.29
N VAL A 37 8.35 1.53 4.70
CA VAL A 37 7.87 2.81 4.19
C VAL A 37 8.59 3.91 4.96
N VAL A 38 9.28 4.80 4.25
CA VAL A 38 9.96 5.96 4.83
C VAL A 38 9.08 7.21 4.83
N GLY A 39 8.14 7.30 3.88
CA GLY A 39 7.25 8.43 3.78
C GLY A 39 6.19 8.28 2.70
N TRP A 40 5.41 9.33 2.51
CA TRP A 40 4.31 9.40 1.55
C TRP A 40 4.47 10.67 0.73
N GLN A 41 4.58 10.52 -0.59
CA GLN A 41 4.40 11.63 -1.50
C GLN A 41 2.90 11.88 -1.65
N VAL A 42 2.49 13.14 -1.48
CA VAL A 42 1.12 13.60 -1.67
C VAL A 42 1.07 14.39 -2.97
N SER A 43 0.26 13.96 -3.94
CA SER A 43 0.05 14.71 -5.19
C SER A 43 -0.92 15.88 -5.00
N ALA A 44 -0.99 16.78 -5.99
CA ALA A 44 -1.96 17.89 -5.96
C ALA A 44 -3.41 17.39 -6.05
N GLU A 45 -3.59 16.20 -6.64
CA GLU A 45 -4.83 15.44 -6.78
C GLU A 45 -5.22 14.69 -5.50
N ARG A 46 -4.41 14.80 -4.43
CA ARG A 46 -4.57 14.11 -3.14
C ARG A 46 -4.39 12.60 -3.22
N GLU A 47 -3.59 12.14 -4.18
CA GLU A 47 -3.14 10.76 -4.24
C GLU A 47 -1.93 10.57 -3.35
N LEU A 48 -1.85 9.40 -2.69
CA LEU A 48 -0.74 9.03 -1.83
C LEU A 48 0.12 8.00 -2.54
N THR A 49 1.41 8.30 -2.67
CA THR A 49 2.41 7.37 -3.20
C THR A 49 3.40 7.04 -2.09
N PRO A 50 3.53 5.76 -1.68
CA PRO A 50 4.50 5.36 -0.67
C PRO A 50 5.93 5.54 -1.19
N LEU A 51 6.78 6.15 -0.38
CA LEU A 51 8.22 6.12 -0.52
C LEU A 51 8.74 4.99 0.36
N VAL A 52 9.40 4.04 -0.27
CA VAL A 52 9.83 2.79 0.33
C VAL A 52 11.33 2.61 0.15
N VAL A 53 11.97 2.02 1.15
CA VAL A 53 13.34 1.51 1.00
C VAL A 53 13.21 0.10 0.44
N ASP A 54 13.29 0.06 -0.90
CA ASP A 54 13.16 -1.03 -1.88
C ASP A 54 12.25 -2.24 -1.56
N PRO A 55 11.14 -2.40 -2.30
CA PRO A 55 10.36 -3.64 -2.34
C PRO A 55 10.52 -4.52 -3.59
N ALA A 56 11.48 -4.26 -4.46
CA ALA A 56 11.46 -4.48 -5.91
C ALA A 56 10.59 -3.43 -6.62
N ALA A 57 11.11 -2.21 -6.64
CA ALA A 57 10.77 -1.20 -7.63
C ALA A 57 11.30 -1.66 -9.02
N VAL A 58 10.52 -2.32 -9.88
CA VAL A 58 9.08 -2.07 -10.08
C VAL A 58 8.40 -3.32 -10.61
N THR A 59 7.34 -3.80 -9.96
CA THR A 59 6.36 -4.70 -10.60
C THR A 59 5.00 -4.02 -10.67
N ASN A 60 4.30 -4.15 -11.82
CA ASN A 60 3.00 -3.55 -12.12
C ASN A 60 1.83 -4.26 -11.40
N GLN A 61 2.01 -4.68 -10.15
CA GLN A 61 1.00 -5.42 -9.39
C GLN A 61 0.38 -4.58 -8.27
N ASP A 62 -0.81 -4.99 -7.84
CA ASP A 62 -1.52 -4.36 -6.73
C ASP A 62 -0.65 -4.37 -5.46
N TRP A 63 -0.59 -3.22 -4.78
CA TRP A 63 0.16 -3.07 -3.54
C TRP A 63 -0.77 -3.03 -2.33
N PHE A 64 -0.25 -3.45 -1.18
CA PHE A 64 -0.93 -3.37 0.11
C PHE A 64 0.01 -2.78 1.17
N VAL A 65 -0.49 -1.84 1.97
CA VAL A 65 0.24 -1.19 3.07
C VAL A 65 -0.33 -1.69 4.37
N ILE A 66 0.52 -2.23 5.24
CA ILE A 66 0.12 -2.61 6.60
C ILE A 66 0.63 -1.54 7.56
N GLN A 67 -0.31 -0.84 8.18
CA GLN A 67 -0.07 0.20 9.17
C GLN A 67 0.36 -0.42 10.51
N PRO A 68 1.05 0.33 11.38
CA PRO A 68 1.46 -0.17 12.71
C PRO A 68 0.28 -0.59 13.60
N ASP A 69 -0.90 -0.01 13.36
CA ASP A 69 -2.15 -0.36 14.05
C ASP A 69 -2.86 -1.60 13.48
N GLY A 70 -2.28 -2.22 12.44
CA GLY A 70 -2.81 -3.42 11.78
C GLY A 70 -3.75 -3.15 10.60
N ARG A 71 -4.12 -1.89 10.37
CA ARG A 71 -4.96 -1.46 9.24
C ARG A 71 -4.25 -1.72 7.91
N VAL A 72 -5.00 -2.13 6.89
CA VAL A 72 -4.47 -2.41 5.55
C VAL A 72 -5.07 -1.46 4.52
N GLU A 73 -4.24 -0.90 3.63
CA GLU A 73 -4.65 -0.03 2.52
C GLU A 73 -4.14 -0.57 1.19
N CYS A 74 -4.88 -0.40 0.09
CA CYS A 74 -4.54 -0.93 -1.25
C CYS A 74 -4.42 0.17 -2.31
N SER A 75 -3.71 -0.15 -3.40
CA SER A 75 -3.56 0.65 -4.63
C SER A 75 -4.86 1.17 -5.23
N ASP A 76 -5.96 0.43 -5.07
CA ASP A 76 -7.25 0.75 -5.65
C ASP A 76 -8.19 1.50 -4.69
N GLY A 77 -7.66 1.96 -3.54
CA GLY A 77 -8.40 2.76 -2.57
C GLY A 77 -9.23 1.94 -1.58
N ARG A 78 -9.24 0.61 -1.67
CA ARG A 78 -9.84 -0.24 -0.62
C ARG A 78 -9.02 -0.21 0.67
N CYS A 79 -9.69 -0.41 1.80
CA CYS A 79 -9.06 -0.49 3.11
C CYS A 79 -9.74 -1.53 4.01
N TRP A 80 -8.97 -2.08 4.94
CA TRP A 80 -9.40 -3.06 5.94
C TRP A 80 -8.93 -2.62 7.31
N ILE A 81 -9.75 -2.85 8.32
CA ILE A 81 -9.44 -2.46 9.71
C ILE A 81 -8.33 -3.31 10.33
N ASP A 82 -8.13 -4.54 9.85
CA ASP A 82 -7.09 -5.45 10.29
C ASP A 82 -6.61 -6.39 9.17
N THR A 83 -5.48 -7.07 9.43
CA THR A 83 -4.82 -7.97 8.48
C THR A 83 -5.60 -9.27 8.26
N GLU A 84 -6.34 -9.77 9.26
CA GLU A 84 -7.09 -11.04 9.17
C GLU A 84 -8.28 -10.91 8.21
N THR A 85 -9.02 -9.82 8.33
CA THR A 85 -10.14 -9.47 7.45
C THR A 85 -9.66 -9.37 6.01
N TRP A 86 -8.56 -8.66 5.78
CA TRP A 86 -7.93 -8.55 4.47
C TRP A 86 -7.57 -9.92 3.88
N ILE A 87 -6.86 -10.78 4.64
CA ILE A 87 -6.47 -12.12 4.19
C ILE A 87 -7.69 -12.97 3.81
N SER A 88 -8.76 -12.92 4.60
CA SER A 88 -9.99 -13.66 4.35
C SER A 88 -10.65 -13.22 3.04
N GLU A 89 -10.74 -11.92 2.81
CA GLU A 89 -11.34 -11.37 1.59
C GLU A 89 -10.52 -11.66 0.33
N GLU A 90 -9.18 -11.54 0.40
CA GLU A 90 -8.31 -11.86 -0.73
C GLU A 90 -8.38 -13.35 -1.10
N ARG A 91 -8.44 -14.23 -0.10
CA ARG A 91 -8.68 -15.66 -0.34
C ARG A 91 -10.03 -15.91 -1.00
N ARG A 92 -11.08 -15.17 -0.63
CA ARG A 92 -12.41 -15.29 -1.27
C ARG A 92 -12.37 -14.82 -2.72
N ARG A 93 -11.86 -13.61 -2.98
CA ARG A 93 -11.82 -13.03 -4.34
C ARG A 93 -11.13 -13.93 -5.36
N ARG A 94 -10.08 -14.64 -4.94
CA ARG A 94 -9.36 -15.57 -5.82
C ARG A 94 -10.11 -16.85 -6.08
N ARG A 95 -10.85 -17.38 -5.10
CA ARG A 95 -11.77 -18.50 -5.35
C ARG A 95 -12.86 -18.11 -6.34
N ASP A 96 -13.32 -16.86 -6.27
CA ASP A 96 -14.37 -16.36 -7.17
C ASP A 96 -13.84 -16.03 -8.58
N ALA A 97 -12.52 -15.85 -8.73
CA ALA A 97 -11.86 -15.53 -9.99
C ALA A 97 -11.23 -16.73 -10.72
N ALA A 98 -11.20 -17.91 -10.09
CA ALA A 98 -10.68 -19.18 -10.62
C ALA A 98 -11.83 -20.09 -11.08
#